data_AF-A0A350YXF0-F1
#
_entry.id   AF-A0A350YXF0-F1
#
_cell.length_a   1.000
_cell.length_b   1.000
_cell.length_c   1.000
_cell.angle_alpha   90.00
_cell.angle_beta   90.00
_cell.angle_gamma   90.00
#
_symmetry.space_group_name_H-M   'P 1'
#
loop_
_entity.id
_entity.type
_entity.pdbx_description
1 polymer ?
#
loop_
_entity_poly.entity_id
_entity_poly.type
_entity_poly.pdbx_seq_one_letter_code
_entity_poly.pdbx_strand_id
1 'polypeptide(L)'
;RHYDGTFFYASNFSIGVNLFFELNRHLTSLLFPHRQYKPRMKEIHHIHKMDAPSGTAISLAEDIIGNMPELNSWTIDENHAFDQLSIEVERTGEVPGTHIISWESSVDTIEISHTAKSRKGFALGAVIAAEYCLTHKGILNMKDLLKF
;
A
#
# COMPACT_ATOMS: atom_id res chain seq x y z
N ARG A 1 -18.33 27.05 -7.44
CA ARG A 1 -17.22 27.31 -6.48
C ARG A 1 -15.92 27.17 -7.25
N HIS A 2 -15.40 28.28 -7.78
CA HIS A 2 -14.10 28.36 -8.47
C HIS A 2 -13.17 29.19 -7.59
N TYR A 3 -12.58 28.56 -6.58
CA TYR A 3 -11.50 29.18 -5.82
C TYR A 3 -10.21 28.73 -6.52
N ASP A 4 -9.37 29.68 -6.95
CA ASP A 4 -8.06 29.46 -7.58
C ASP A 4 -7.02 28.93 -6.57
N GLY A 5 -7.44 27.94 -5.77
CA GLY A 5 -6.68 27.34 -4.68
C GLY A 5 -6.19 25.93 -5.02
N THR A 6 -5.20 25.48 -4.27
CA THR A 6 -4.60 24.14 -4.40
C THR A 6 -5.08 23.25 -3.26
N PHE A 7 -5.47 22.02 -3.58
CA PHE A 7 -5.80 20.98 -2.61
C PHE A 7 -4.97 19.73 -2.90
N PHE A 8 -4.10 19.36 -1.96
CA PHE A 8 -3.32 18.13 -2.08
C PHE A 8 -3.99 17.03 -1.27
N TYR A 9 -4.36 15.94 -1.93
CA TYR A 9 -5.00 14.79 -1.31
C TYR A 9 -4.15 13.54 -1.47
N ALA A 10 -3.89 12.85 -0.35
CA ALA A 10 -3.22 11.57 -0.33
C ALA A 10 -3.71 10.75 0.87
N SER A 11 -3.95 9.46 0.66
CA SER A 11 -4.22 8.50 1.74
C SER A 11 -2.98 8.23 2.60
N ASN A 12 -1.78 8.45 2.05
CA ASN A 12 -0.51 8.33 2.76
C ASN A 12 0.52 9.32 2.18
N PHE A 13 1.15 10.13 3.03
CA PHE A 13 2.18 11.10 2.62
C PHE A 13 3.61 10.51 2.62
N SER A 14 3.84 9.30 3.11
CA SER A 14 5.18 8.70 3.04
C SER A 14 5.59 8.48 1.59
N ILE A 15 6.72 9.07 1.19
CA ILE A 15 7.35 8.82 -0.11
C ILE A 15 7.62 7.31 -0.27
N GLY A 16 8.14 6.66 0.78
CA GLY A 16 8.44 5.23 0.76
C GLY A 16 7.21 4.37 0.53
N VAL A 17 6.07 4.69 1.14
CA VAL A 17 4.82 3.96 0.93
C VAL A 17 4.30 4.16 -0.51
N ASN A 18 4.40 5.38 -1.05
CA ASN A 18 3.94 5.64 -2.41
C ASN A 18 4.80 4.94 -3.47
N LEU A 19 6.11 4.90 -3.28
CA LEU A 19 7.00 4.08 -4.11
C LEU A 19 6.71 2.59 -3.96
N PHE A 20 6.35 2.13 -2.75
CA PHE A 20 5.98 0.76 -2.49
C PHE A 20 4.66 0.37 -3.19
N PHE A 21 3.68 1.27 -3.26
CA PHE A 21 2.46 1.05 -4.06
C PHE A 21 2.80 0.84 -5.55
N GLU A 22 3.68 1.65 -6.14
CA GLU A 22 4.09 1.44 -7.53
C GLU A 22 4.87 0.15 -7.73
N LEU A 23 5.77 -0.19 -6.80
CA LEU A 23 6.49 -1.46 -6.83
C LEU A 23 5.52 -2.64 -6.76
N ASN A 24 4.50 -2.57 -5.91
CA ASN A 24 3.47 -3.60 -5.78
C ASN A 24 2.68 -3.77 -7.10
N ARG A 25 2.22 -2.67 -7.72
CA ARG A 25 1.54 -2.71 -9.02
C ARG A 25 2.42 -3.34 -10.09
N HIS A 26 3.69 -2.92 -10.16
CA HIS A 26 4.62 -3.45 -11.15
C HIS A 26 4.90 -4.94 -10.92
N LEU A 27 5.20 -5.34 -9.68
CA LEU A 27 5.42 -6.74 -9.33
C LEU A 27 4.20 -7.61 -9.66
N THR A 28 3.00 -7.12 -9.33
CA THR A 28 1.74 -7.81 -9.67
C THR A 28 1.61 -8.01 -11.17
N SER A 29 1.91 -6.98 -11.97
CA SER A 29 1.83 -7.09 -13.44
C SER A 29 2.83 -8.10 -14.01
N LEU A 30 4.01 -8.23 -13.40
CA LEU A 30 5.04 -9.20 -13.80
C LEU A 30 4.64 -10.64 -13.44
N LEU A 31 4.02 -10.83 -12.27
CA LEU A 31 3.69 -12.16 -11.75
C LEU A 31 2.32 -12.68 -12.18
N PHE A 32 1.39 -11.79 -12.52
CA PHE A 32 0.04 -12.16 -12.95
C PHE A 32 -0.01 -13.23 -14.07
N PRO A 33 0.84 -13.19 -15.13
CA PRO A 33 0.87 -14.24 -16.14
C PRO A 33 1.32 -15.63 -15.62
N HIS A 34 1.92 -15.69 -14.43
CA HIS A 34 2.52 -16.87 -13.83
C HIS A 34 1.65 -17.41 -12.68
N ARG A 35 0.54 -18.05 -13.04
CA ARG A 35 -0.52 -18.52 -12.12
C ARG A 35 -0.09 -19.42 -10.96
N GLN A 36 1.11 -20.01 -11.02
CA GLN A 36 1.68 -20.78 -9.92
C GLN A 36 2.06 -19.93 -8.71
N TYR A 37 2.31 -18.62 -8.91
CA TYR A 37 2.59 -17.71 -7.82
C TYR A 37 1.28 -17.23 -7.20
N LYS A 38 1.12 -17.45 -5.89
CA LYS A 38 -0.04 -17.00 -5.13
C LYS A 38 0.33 -15.83 -4.23
N PRO A 39 -0.39 -14.69 -4.33
CA PRO A 39 -0.12 -13.55 -3.47
C PRO A 39 -0.57 -13.84 -2.03
N ARG A 40 0.23 -13.37 -1.08
CA ARG A 40 -0.08 -13.28 0.34
C ARG A 40 0.30 -11.90 0.85
N MET A 41 -0.43 -11.42 1.85
CA MET A 41 -0.15 -10.13 2.47
C MET A 41 -0.08 -10.27 3.98
N LYS A 42 0.88 -9.58 4.58
CA LYS A 42 1.00 -9.44 6.03
C LYS A 42 1.24 -7.99 6.40
N GLU A 43 0.58 -7.52 7.45
CA GLU A 43 0.87 -6.25 8.09
C GLU A 43 1.20 -6.40 9.58
N ILE A 44 2.09 -5.55 10.07
CA ILE A 44 2.50 -5.52 11.47
C ILE A 44 2.42 -4.08 11.96
N HIS A 45 1.65 -3.85 13.02
CA HIS A 45 1.54 -2.53 13.65
C HIS A 45 1.59 -2.65 15.18
N HIS A 46 1.75 -1.51 15.85
CA HIS A 46 1.71 -1.43 17.30
C HIS A 46 0.36 -1.88 17.89
N ILE A 47 0.38 -2.32 19.15
CA ILE A 47 -0.80 -2.83 19.86
C ILE A 47 -1.95 -1.82 19.97
N HIS A 48 -1.63 -0.53 19.93
CA HIS A 48 -2.61 0.57 20.05
C HIS A 48 -3.34 0.90 18.73
N LYS A 49 -3.08 0.18 17.64
CA LYS A 49 -3.71 0.47 16.34
C LYS A 49 -5.09 -0.21 16.28
N MET A 50 -6.12 0.62 16.23
CA MET A 50 -7.52 0.19 16.31
C MET A 50 -8.09 -0.30 14.98
N ASP A 51 -7.64 0.25 13.85
CA ASP A 51 -8.07 -0.16 12.52
C ASP A 51 -7.32 -1.43 12.07
N ALA A 52 -8.08 -2.39 11.51
CA ALA A 52 -7.58 -3.63 10.95
C ALA A 52 -8.46 -4.04 9.75
N PRO A 53 -7.87 -4.30 8.57
CA PRO A 53 -6.49 -3.97 8.21
C PRO A 53 -6.27 -2.45 8.12
N SER A 54 -5.01 -2.04 8.10
CA SER A 54 -4.61 -0.66 7.90
C SER A 54 -5.01 -0.14 6.52
N GLY A 55 -5.28 1.15 6.39
CA GLY A 55 -5.60 1.74 5.09
C GLY A 55 -4.51 1.52 4.02
N THR A 56 -3.24 1.42 4.42
CA THR A 56 -2.15 1.06 3.49
C THR A 56 -2.23 -0.39 3.02
N ALA A 57 -2.56 -1.34 3.89
CA ALA A 57 -2.78 -2.73 3.49
C ALA A 57 -3.99 -2.86 2.56
N ILE A 58 -5.08 -2.13 2.83
CA ILE A 58 -6.26 -2.09 1.95
C ILE A 58 -5.87 -1.60 0.55
N SER A 59 -5.17 -0.47 0.43
CA SER A 59 -4.74 0.04 -0.87
C SER A 59 -3.79 -0.92 -1.61
N LEU A 60 -2.87 -1.59 -0.90
CA LEU A 60 -2.00 -2.61 -1.51
C LEU A 60 -2.81 -3.81 -2.02
N ALA A 61 -3.84 -4.24 -1.28
CA ALA A 61 -4.68 -5.36 -1.65
C ALA A 61 -5.56 -5.02 -2.87
N GLU A 62 -6.12 -3.82 -2.89
CA GLU A 62 -6.88 -3.28 -4.02
C GLU A 62 -6.01 -3.15 -5.29
N ASP A 63 -4.74 -2.75 -5.17
CA ASP A 63 -3.78 -2.74 -6.27
C ASP A 63 -3.58 -4.16 -6.86
N ILE A 64 -3.49 -5.18 -6.01
CA ILE A 64 -3.34 -6.58 -6.46
C ILE A 64 -4.62 -7.07 -7.14
N ILE A 65 -5.77 -6.92 -6.46
CA ILE A 65 -7.09 -7.35 -6.93
C ILE A 65 -7.44 -6.70 -8.27
N GLY A 66 -7.17 -5.40 -8.41
CA GLY A 66 -7.44 -4.66 -9.65
C GLY A 66 -6.65 -5.17 -10.87
N ASN A 67 -5.56 -5.91 -10.65
CA ASN A 67 -4.72 -6.49 -11.69
C ASN A 67 -4.84 -8.02 -11.78
N MET A 68 -5.64 -8.66 -10.92
CA MET A 68 -5.85 -10.11 -10.88
C MET A 68 -7.34 -10.45 -10.93
N PRO A 69 -7.90 -10.77 -12.11
CA PRO A 69 -9.33 -11.10 -12.28
C PRO A 69 -9.80 -12.33 -11.50
N GLU A 70 -8.87 -13.10 -10.94
CA GLU A 70 -9.11 -14.30 -10.13
C GLU A 70 -9.45 -13.96 -8.69
N LEU A 71 -9.15 -12.72 -8.26
CA LEU A 71 -9.44 -12.19 -6.93
C LEU A 71 -10.55 -11.14 -7.04
N ASN A 72 -11.57 -11.25 -6.19
CA ASN A 72 -12.72 -10.35 -6.18
C ASN A 72 -12.77 -9.44 -4.95
N SER A 73 -12.11 -9.85 -3.86
CA SER A 73 -12.09 -9.12 -2.60
C SER A 73 -10.88 -9.49 -1.75
N TRP A 74 -10.68 -8.78 -0.65
CA TRP A 74 -9.72 -9.15 0.39
C TRP A 74 -10.47 -9.52 1.68
N THR A 75 -9.82 -10.29 2.55
CA THR A 75 -10.32 -10.59 3.90
C THR A 75 -9.17 -10.76 4.89
N ILE A 76 -9.48 -10.63 6.18
CA ILE A 76 -8.59 -10.95 7.29
C ILE A 76 -8.87 -12.33 7.89
N ASP A 77 -9.89 -13.04 7.38
CA ASP A 77 -10.26 -14.36 7.85
C ASP A 77 -9.25 -15.41 7.38
N GLU A 78 -8.81 -16.28 8.27
CA GLU A 78 -7.91 -17.40 7.94
C GLU A 78 -8.59 -18.44 7.05
N ASN A 79 -9.91 -18.60 7.20
CA ASN A 79 -10.74 -19.48 6.39
C ASN A 79 -11.49 -18.65 5.35
N HIS A 80 -10.86 -18.42 4.20
CA HIS A 80 -11.40 -17.57 3.13
C HIS A 80 -11.60 -18.33 1.83
N ALA A 81 -12.41 -17.77 0.94
CA ALA A 81 -12.61 -18.34 -0.38
C ALA A 81 -11.35 -18.15 -1.27
N PHE A 82 -11.20 -19.02 -2.27
CA PHE A 82 -10.04 -19.00 -3.18
C PHE A 82 -9.94 -17.72 -4.02
N ASP A 83 -11.04 -16.99 -4.18
CA ASP A 83 -11.12 -15.71 -4.89
C ASP A 83 -10.93 -14.49 -3.97
N GLN A 84 -10.41 -14.72 -2.75
CA GLN A 84 -10.11 -13.67 -1.79
C GLN A 84 -8.62 -13.61 -1.47
N LEU A 85 -8.07 -12.40 -1.44
CA LEU A 85 -6.73 -12.14 -0.93
C LEU A 85 -6.76 -12.06 0.60
N SER A 86 -6.05 -12.96 1.27
CA SER A 86 -5.89 -12.90 2.73
C SER A 86 -4.84 -11.87 3.14
N ILE A 87 -5.19 -11.08 4.15
CA ILE A 87 -4.31 -10.11 4.81
C ILE A 87 -4.12 -10.57 6.25
N GLU A 88 -2.94 -11.08 6.57
CA GLU A 88 -2.55 -11.40 7.94
C GLU A 88 -2.28 -10.12 8.73
N VAL A 89 -2.97 -9.96 9.86
CA VAL A 89 -2.88 -8.75 10.69
C VAL A 89 -2.19 -9.07 12.01
N GLU A 90 -1.00 -8.52 12.22
CA GLU A 90 -0.25 -8.65 13.46
C GLU A 90 -0.25 -7.32 14.24
N ARG A 91 -0.40 -7.43 15.57
CA ARG A 91 -0.33 -6.30 16.51
C ARG A 91 0.74 -6.59 17.56
N THR A 92 1.88 -5.91 17.48
CA THR A 92 3.05 -6.18 18.34
C THR A 92 3.82 -4.91 18.71
N GLY A 93 4.17 -4.80 20.00
CA GLY A 93 4.98 -3.71 20.56
C GLY A 93 4.57 -2.32 20.08
N GLU A 94 5.57 -1.54 19.68
CA GLU A 94 5.46 -0.14 19.21
C GLU A 94 5.81 0.00 17.71
N VAL A 95 5.58 -1.04 16.91
CA VAL A 95 5.90 -1.05 15.48
C VAL A 95 5.09 0.04 14.75
N PRO A 96 5.72 1.05 14.12
CA PRO A 96 4.97 2.12 13.45
C PRO A 96 4.13 1.62 12.27
N GLY A 97 4.63 0.61 11.57
CA GLY A 97 3.94 -0.08 10.48
C GLY A 97 4.92 -0.83 9.59
N THR A 98 4.66 -2.11 9.34
CA THR A 98 5.35 -2.93 8.35
C THR A 98 4.33 -3.59 7.45
N HIS A 99 4.58 -3.58 6.15
CA HIS A 99 3.73 -4.19 5.12
C HIS A 99 4.59 -5.12 4.28
N ILE A 100 4.15 -6.36 4.14
CA ILE A 100 4.88 -7.42 3.44
C ILE A 100 3.93 -8.03 2.41
N ILE A 101 4.42 -8.16 1.19
CA ILE A 101 3.71 -8.79 0.08
C ILE A 101 4.62 -9.89 -0.44
N SER A 102 4.14 -11.12 -0.35
CA SER A 102 4.85 -12.29 -0.86
C SER A 102 4.05 -12.96 -1.95
N TRP A 103 4.76 -13.55 -2.90
CA TRP A 103 4.23 -14.35 -3.99
C TRP A 103 4.90 -15.71 -3.92
N GLU A 104 4.13 -16.73 -3.60
CA GLU A 104 4.63 -18.06 -3.27
C GLU A 104 4.28 -19.06 -4.38
N SER A 105 5.28 -19.82 -4.84
CA SER A 105 5.11 -20.97 -5.73
C SER A 105 5.59 -22.24 -5.02
N SER A 106 5.48 -23.40 -5.68
CA SER A 106 6.04 -24.65 -5.13
C SER A 106 7.57 -24.70 -5.13
N VAL A 107 8.23 -23.74 -5.78
CA VAL A 107 9.69 -23.75 -6.02
C VAL A 107 10.39 -22.63 -5.26
N ASP A 108 9.75 -21.47 -5.14
CA ASP A 108 10.35 -20.25 -4.62
C ASP A 108 9.30 -19.26 -4.08
N THR A 109 9.81 -18.17 -3.50
CA THR A 109 9.01 -17.06 -3.00
C THR A 109 9.68 -15.75 -3.40
N ILE A 110 8.88 -14.81 -3.89
CA ILE A 110 9.29 -13.43 -4.15
C ILE A 110 8.60 -12.54 -3.12
N GLU A 111 9.38 -11.74 -2.39
CA GLU A 111 8.84 -10.88 -1.33
C GLU A 111 9.34 -9.44 -1.49
N ILE A 112 8.42 -8.50 -1.27
CA ILE A 112 8.73 -7.08 -1.07
C ILE A 112 8.18 -6.63 0.28
N SER A 113 8.92 -5.76 0.96
CA SER A 113 8.50 -5.22 2.25
C SER A 113 8.79 -3.73 2.37
N HIS A 114 7.89 -3.04 3.07
CA HIS A 114 8.07 -1.66 3.51
C HIS A 114 7.97 -1.61 5.03
N THR A 115 8.99 -1.05 5.68
CA THR A 115 9.05 -0.89 7.14
C THR A 115 9.19 0.59 7.50
N ALA A 116 8.17 1.15 8.15
CA ALA A 116 8.24 2.49 8.73
C ALA A 116 9.04 2.46 10.04
N LYS A 117 10.21 3.11 10.05
CA LYS A 117 11.05 3.21 11.27
C LYS A 117 10.55 4.24 12.27
N SER A 118 9.79 5.24 11.82
CA SER A 118 9.16 6.26 12.67
C SER A 118 8.10 7.03 11.88
N ARG A 119 7.33 7.87 12.57
CA ARG A 119 6.34 8.76 11.91
C ARG A 119 6.95 9.93 11.14
N LYS A 120 8.27 10.17 11.24
CA LYS A 120 8.95 11.28 10.57
C LYS A 120 8.83 11.24 9.05
N GLY A 121 8.79 10.04 8.45
CA GLY A 121 8.66 9.87 7.01
C GLY A 121 7.35 10.41 6.45
N PHE A 122 6.24 10.24 7.19
CA PHE A 122 4.93 10.78 6.79
C PHE A 122 4.91 12.31 6.90
N ALA A 123 5.45 12.86 7.99
CA ALA A 123 5.52 14.29 8.21
C ALA A 123 6.38 14.99 7.15
N LEU A 124 7.54 14.41 6.82
CA LEU A 124 8.42 14.94 5.76
C LEU A 124 7.71 14.97 4.41
N GLY A 125 7.01 13.91 4.04
CA GLY A 125 6.28 13.89 2.77
C GLY A 125 5.15 14.90 2.69
N ALA A 126 4.48 15.20 3.82
CA ALA A 126 3.49 16.27 3.89
C ALA A 126 4.12 17.66 3.68
N VAL A 127 5.31 17.91 4.23
CA VAL A 127 6.07 19.15 3.98
C VAL A 127 6.43 19.27 2.50
N ILE A 128 6.95 18.20 1.89
CA ILE A 128 7.31 18.18 0.46
C ILE A 128 6.08 18.41 -0.42
N ALA A 129 4.93 17.81 -0.08
CA ALA A 129 3.68 18.06 -0.79
C ALA A 129 3.22 19.51 -0.66
N ALA A 130 3.41 20.15 0.50
CA ALA A 130 3.11 21.57 0.69
C ALA A 130 4.03 22.47 -0.14
N GLU A 131 5.33 22.16 -0.23
CA GLU A 131 6.28 22.86 -1.09
C GLU A 131 5.92 22.73 -2.58
N TYR A 132 5.49 21.54 -3.00
CA TYR A 132 5.03 21.29 -4.37
C TYR A 132 3.81 22.16 -4.74
N CYS A 133 2.88 22.34 -3.81
CA CYS A 133 1.71 23.20 -3.98
C CYS A 133 2.04 24.69 -4.20
N LEU A 134 3.26 25.15 -3.89
CA LEU A 134 3.65 26.55 -4.14
C LEU A 134 3.73 26.89 -5.63
N THR A 135 4.01 25.88 -6.46
CA THR A 135 4.21 26.04 -7.91
C THR A 135 3.18 25.31 -8.75
N HIS A 136 2.27 24.55 -8.13
CA HIS A 136 1.24 23.74 -8.79
C HIS A 136 -0.14 24.05 -8.21
N LYS A 137 -1.17 24.05 -9.08
CA LYS A 137 -2.55 24.39 -8.72
C LYS A 137 -3.52 23.26 -9.04
N GLY A 138 -4.70 23.29 -8.41
CA GLY A 138 -5.76 22.30 -8.60
C GLY A 138 -5.78 21.22 -7.52
N ILE A 139 -6.39 20.09 -7.84
CA ILE A 139 -6.43 18.91 -6.98
C ILE A 139 -5.22 18.05 -7.33
N LEU A 140 -4.25 17.99 -6.42
CA LEU A 140 -2.97 17.30 -6.58
C LEU A 140 -2.90 16.07 -5.67
N ASN A 141 -2.04 15.12 -5.99
CA ASN A 141 -1.81 13.92 -5.21
C ASN A 141 -0.32 13.46 -5.26
N MET A 142 0.00 12.35 -4.59
CA MET A 142 1.37 11.82 -4.54
C MET A 142 1.91 11.34 -5.89
N LYS A 143 1.05 10.92 -6.82
CA LYS A 143 1.45 10.56 -8.18
C LYS A 143 1.92 11.78 -8.96
N ASP A 144 1.21 12.91 -8.83
CA ASP A 144 1.62 14.18 -9.44
C ASP A 144 2.99 14.61 -8.90
N LEU A 145 3.19 14.50 -7.58
CA LEU A 145 4.44 14.85 -6.92
C LEU A 145 5.62 13.96 -7.36
N LEU A 146 5.40 12.64 -7.40
CA LEU A 146 6.44 11.64 -7.63
C LEU A 146 6.63 11.26 -9.11
N LYS A 147 5.74 11.74 -9.99
CA LYS A 147 5.80 11.66 -11.46
C LYS A 147 5.69 10.24 -12.03
N PHE A 148 4.67 9.49 -11.61
CA PHE A 148 4.33 8.19 -12.18
C PHE A 148 2.82 8.03 -12.41
#